data_AF-A0AA49JF39-F1
#
_entry.id   AF-A0AA49JF39-F1
#
_cell.length_a   1.000
_cell.length_b   1.000
_cell.length_c   1.000
_cell.angle_alpha   90.00
_cell.angle_beta   90.00
_cell.angle_gamma   90.00
#
_symmetry.space_group_name_H-M   'P 1'
#
loop_
_entity.id
_entity.type
_entity.pdbx_description
1 polymer ?
#
loop_
_entity_poly.entity_id
_entity_poly.type
_entity_poly.pdbx_seq_one_letter_code
_entity_poly.pdbx_strand_id
1 'polypeptide(L)'
;MTFKRKLRRWTIYLGVNLFIATAIVFFLTPRLFFSIEGWRDLVDDILYSFTLCLVLGGGNDFLNAWIGRRVSWIHHPTKRFILNTIALLTYSFLASLLIAFIFIQLFFANNPSEVPWHVYVETAYLPLGIAVVLTFFITSRGFLLSWRQAAIEAEKLKTERVSSQYESLKNQVNPHFLFNSLNALTSLVYEDQDQAAKFIKKLADVYRYVLDNQQKEVVPLSEEIRFVEAYVFLQKIRFEDNLQVSIQIPADTPAMVLPLSLQMLVENAIKHNIISDDEPLHIQLYLEEDEFLVVKNNLQPKTSHEYSSGLGLKNIRSRYEYLSKKEISVLNSENEFIVKLPLLNLQPA
;
A
#
# COMPACT_ATOMS: atom_id res chain seq x y z
N MET A 1 -4.36 -27.97 11.77
CA MET A 1 -3.77 -28.81 10.69
C MET A 1 -3.75 -30.26 11.19
N THR A 2 -4.52 -31.16 10.59
CA THR A 2 -4.84 -32.50 11.17
C THR A 2 -3.63 -33.45 11.22
N PHE A 3 -3.55 -34.27 12.28
CA PHE A 3 -2.49 -35.27 12.52
C PHE A 3 -2.20 -36.16 11.30
N LYS A 4 -3.27 -36.62 10.63
CA LYS A 4 -3.18 -37.41 9.38
C LYS A 4 -2.39 -36.71 8.26
N ARG A 5 -2.50 -35.38 8.13
CA ARG A 5 -1.80 -34.60 7.09
C ARG A 5 -0.32 -34.42 7.41
N LYS A 6 0.07 -34.35 8.69
CA LYS A 6 1.48 -34.37 9.10
C LYS A 6 2.09 -35.75 8.88
N LEU A 7 1.39 -36.82 9.27
CA LEU A 7 1.85 -38.20 9.08
C LEU A 7 2.04 -38.55 7.59
N ARG A 8 1.11 -38.12 6.72
CA ARG A 8 1.23 -38.27 5.26
C ARG A 8 2.45 -37.53 4.69
N ARG A 9 2.82 -36.36 5.22
CA ARG A 9 4.00 -35.62 4.77
C ARG A 9 5.30 -36.33 5.15
N TRP A 10 5.39 -36.83 6.38
CA TRP A 10 6.57 -37.56 6.85
C TRP A 10 6.77 -38.88 6.11
N THR A 11 5.70 -39.63 5.85
CA THR A 11 5.76 -40.87 5.07
C THR A 11 6.22 -40.64 3.64
N ILE A 12 5.72 -39.60 2.96
CA ILE A 12 6.20 -39.20 1.63
C ILE A 12 7.68 -38.78 1.69
N TYR A 13 8.06 -37.97 2.68
CA TYR A 13 9.44 -37.50 2.82
C TYR A 13 10.43 -38.66 3.02
N LEU A 14 10.12 -39.60 3.92
CA LEU A 14 10.93 -40.80 4.14
C LEU A 14 11.00 -41.67 2.89
N GLY A 15 9.87 -41.89 2.21
CA GLY A 15 9.82 -42.68 0.98
C GLY A 15 10.65 -42.06 -0.16
N VAL A 16 10.59 -40.74 -0.33
CA VAL A 16 11.40 -40.03 -1.34
C VAL A 16 12.89 -40.12 -1.04
N ASN A 17 13.30 -39.94 0.22
CA ASN A 17 14.71 -40.06 0.61
C ASN A 17 15.23 -41.49 0.43
N LEU A 18 14.41 -42.51 0.73
CA LEU A 18 14.77 -43.91 0.50
C LEU A 18 14.92 -44.22 -0.99
N PHE A 19 14.03 -43.70 -1.83
CA PHE A 19 14.12 -43.83 -3.28
C PHE A 19 15.40 -43.18 -3.82
N ILE A 20 15.71 -41.95 -3.39
CA ILE A 20 16.94 -41.25 -3.80
C ILE A 20 18.18 -42.03 -3.34
N ALA A 21 18.21 -42.49 -2.09
CA ALA A 21 19.32 -43.29 -1.57
C ALA A 21 19.54 -44.57 -2.38
N THR A 22 18.47 -45.30 -2.67
CA THR A 22 18.53 -46.54 -3.47
C THR A 22 19.00 -46.24 -4.90
N ALA A 23 18.54 -45.15 -5.50
CA ALA A 23 18.96 -44.73 -6.83
C ALA A 23 20.46 -44.36 -6.86
N ILE A 24 20.96 -43.63 -5.85
CA ILE A 24 22.38 -43.29 -5.73
C ILE A 24 23.23 -44.57 -5.68
N VAL A 25 22.88 -45.53 -4.81
CA VAL A 25 23.60 -46.81 -4.70
C VAL A 25 23.52 -47.60 -6.01
N PHE A 26 22.36 -47.65 -6.67
CA PHE A 26 22.22 -48.32 -7.97
C PHE A 26 23.15 -47.74 -9.05
N PHE A 27 23.31 -46.42 -9.10
CA PHE A 27 24.20 -45.78 -10.07
C PHE A 27 25.69 -45.92 -9.72
N LEU A 28 26.04 -45.95 -8.43
CA LEU A 28 27.45 -46.04 -7.98
C LEU A 28 27.97 -47.48 -7.98
N THR A 29 27.18 -48.44 -7.51
CA THR A 29 27.57 -49.83 -7.30
C THR A 29 26.53 -50.82 -7.86
N PRO A 30 26.23 -50.78 -9.18
CA PRO A 30 25.18 -51.61 -9.78
C PRO A 30 25.44 -53.12 -9.63
N ARG A 31 26.71 -53.52 -9.51
CA ARG A 31 27.12 -54.92 -9.34
C ARG A 31 26.56 -55.57 -8.08
N LEU A 32 26.38 -54.80 -6.99
CA LEU A 32 25.87 -55.30 -5.71
C LEU A 32 24.40 -55.73 -5.79
N PHE A 33 23.62 -55.16 -6.71
CA PHE A 33 22.23 -55.55 -6.94
C PHE A 33 22.08 -56.91 -7.64
N PHE A 34 23.13 -57.38 -8.32
CA PHE A 34 23.09 -58.61 -9.13
C PHE A 34 23.95 -59.74 -8.55
N SER A 35 24.60 -59.56 -7.39
CA SER A 35 25.40 -60.59 -6.72
C SER A 35 24.72 -61.09 -5.44
N ILE A 36 24.73 -62.41 -5.20
CA ILE A 36 24.12 -63.03 -4.00
C ILE A 36 24.99 -62.80 -2.76
N GLU A 37 26.30 -62.67 -2.92
CA GLU A 37 27.24 -62.42 -1.81
C GLU A 37 27.27 -60.93 -1.38
N GLY A 38 26.83 -60.00 -2.25
CA GLY A 38 26.89 -58.54 -2.01
C GLY A 38 25.69 -57.93 -1.28
N TRP A 39 24.71 -58.73 -0.85
CA TRP A 39 23.48 -58.21 -0.24
C TRP A 39 23.71 -57.48 1.09
N ARG A 40 24.74 -57.86 1.85
CA ARG A 40 25.08 -57.18 3.10
C ARG A 40 25.62 -55.78 2.81
N ASP A 41 26.61 -55.68 1.93
CA ASP A 41 27.22 -54.41 1.52
C ASP A 41 26.19 -53.48 0.86
N LEU A 42 25.25 -54.05 0.08
CA LEU A 42 24.14 -53.31 -0.51
C LEU A 42 23.25 -52.65 0.54
N VAL A 43 22.89 -53.38 1.60
CA VAL A 43 22.05 -52.84 2.68
C VAL A 43 22.80 -51.74 3.44
N ASP A 44 24.09 -51.93 3.70
CA ASP A 44 24.94 -50.96 4.40
C ASP A 44 25.09 -49.67 3.56
N ASP A 45 25.33 -49.77 2.25
CA ASP A 45 25.40 -48.62 1.32
C ASP A 45 24.08 -47.84 1.22
N ILE A 46 22.95 -48.55 1.18
CA ILE A 46 21.61 -47.93 1.17
C ILE A 46 21.34 -47.23 2.49
N LEU A 47 21.70 -47.85 3.63
CA LEU A 47 21.53 -47.26 4.96
C LEU A 47 22.37 -45.99 5.11
N TYR A 48 23.62 -46.00 4.65
CA TYR A 48 24.49 -44.83 4.63
C TYR A 48 23.89 -43.70 3.78
N SER A 49 23.53 -44.01 2.53
CA SER A 49 22.97 -43.06 1.58
C SER A 49 21.65 -42.46 2.08
N PHE A 50 20.80 -43.28 2.72
CA PHE A 50 19.53 -42.84 3.31
C PHE A 50 19.76 -41.90 4.49
N THR A 51 20.70 -42.23 5.37
CA THR A 51 21.07 -41.38 6.51
C THR A 51 21.59 -40.01 6.04
N LEU A 52 22.48 -40.01 5.04
CA LEU A 52 22.96 -38.77 4.43
C LEU A 52 21.83 -37.93 3.83
N CYS A 53 20.94 -38.54 3.02
CA CYS A 53 19.84 -37.81 2.40
C CYS A 53 18.92 -37.17 3.44
N LEU A 54 18.58 -37.89 4.51
CA LEU A 54 17.74 -37.38 5.59
C LEU A 54 18.39 -36.22 6.34
N VAL A 55 19.65 -36.37 6.74
CA VAL A 55 20.36 -35.36 7.55
C VAL A 55 20.65 -34.13 6.71
N LEU A 56 21.23 -34.31 5.52
CA LEU A 56 21.59 -33.18 4.64
C LEU A 56 20.33 -32.46 4.15
N GLY A 57 19.32 -33.18 3.64
CA GLY A 57 18.09 -32.58 3.16
C GLY A 57 17.32 -31.86 4.27
N GLY A 58 17.09 -32.54 5.39
CA GLY A 58 16.32 -31.98 6.50
C GLY A 58 17.02 -30.82 7.19
N GLY A 59 18.34 -30.94 7.38
CA GLY A 59 19.16 -29.89 7.97
C GLY A 59 19.29 -28.65 7.08
N ASN A 60 19.49 -28.84 5.77
CA ASN A 60 19.54 -27.72 4.82
C ASN A 60 18.19 -27.00 4.73
N ASP A 61 17.08 -27.72 4.70
CA ASP A 61 15.74 -27.11 4.72
C ASP A 61 15.49 -26.33 6.02
N PHE A 62 15.86 -26.91 7.17
CA PHE A 62 15.75 -26.24 8.46
C PHE A 62 16.59 -24.98 8.53
N LEU A 63 17.86 -25.06 8.12
CA LEU A 63 18.80 -23.95 8.17
C LEU A 63 18.38 -22.82 7.21
N ASN A 64 17.99 -23.16 5.98
CA ASN A 64 17.45 -22.19 5.03
C ASN A 64 16.18 -21.52 5.59
N ALA A 65 15.27 -22.27 6.22
CA ALA A 65 14.08 -21.69 6.85
C ALA A 65 14.42 -20.79 8.06
N TRP A 66 15.41 -21.18 8.87
CA TRP A 66 15.86 -20.41 10.03
C TRP A 66 16.52 -19.09 9.64
N ILE A 67 17.46 -19.12 8.68
CA ILE A 67 18.01 -17.91 8.07
C ILE A 67 16.85 -17.13 7.45
N GLY A 68 15.86 -17.83 6.86
CA GLY A 68 14.60 -17.33 6.25
C GLY A 68 13.92 -16.26 7.08
N ARG A 69 13.82 -16.53 8.38
CA ARG A 69 13.16 -15.66 9.35
C ARG A 69 13.99 -14.44 9.75
N ARG A 70 15.31 -14.46 9.56
CA ARG A 70 16.23 -13.39 9.98
C ARG A 70 16.65 -12.47 8.85
N VAL A 71 16.82 -13.01 7.64
CA VAL A 71 17.33 -12.27 6.48
C VAL A 71 16.42 -12.52 5.28
N SER A 72 15.64 -11.51 4.90
CA SER A 72 14.72 -11.59 3.78
C SER A 72 15.45 -11.55 2.43
N TRP A 73 14.94 -12.33 1.47
CA TRP A 73 15.35 -12.27 0.06
C TRP A 73 15.03 -10.92 -0.60
N ILE A 74 14.05 -10.18 -0.08
CA ILE A 74 13.57 -8.92 -0.70
C ILE A 74 14.43 -7.74 -0.26
N HIS A 75 14.70 -7.62 1.04
CA HIS A 75 15.39 -6.44 1.59
C HIS A 75 16.93 -6.55 1.49
N HIS A 76 17.47 -7.77 1.63
CA HIS A 76 18.92 -7.99 1.67
C HIS A 76 19.33 -9.23 0.84
N PRO A 77 19.11 -9.24 -0.49
CA PRO A 77 19.32 -10.40 -1.35
C PRO A 77 20.77 -10.90 -1.36
N THR A 78 21.76 -9.99 -1.41
CA THR A 78 23.18 -10.34 -1.44
C THR A 78 23.65 -10.95 -0.12
N LYS A 79 23.34 -10.29 1.01
CA LYS A 79 23.61 -10.80 2.36
C LYS A 79 22.94 -12.16 2.57
N ARG A 80 21.70 -12.29 2.10
CA ARG A 80 20.96 -13.54 2.16
C ARG A 80 21.66 -14.65 1.38
N PHE A 81 22.00 -14.40 0.12
CA PHE A 81 22.66 -15.37 -0.74
C PHE A 81 23.97 -15.86 -0.12
N ILE A 82 24.86 -14.94 0.28
CA ILE A 82 26.16 -15.27 0.86
C ILE A 82 26.00 -16.07 2.15
N LEU A 83 25.18 -15.58 3.09
CA LEU A 83 24.98 -16.25 4.37
C LEU A 83 24.35 -17.64 4.19
N ASN A 84 23.38 -17.77 3.30
CA ASN A 84 22.70 -19.04 3.03
C ASN A 84 23.69 -20.05 2.42
N THR A 85 24.42 -19.66 1.38
CA THR A 85 25.40 -20.52 0.71
C THR A 85 26.49 -20.98 1.68
N ILE A 86 27.10 -20.05 2.44
CA ILE A 86 28.15 -20.40 3.40
C ILE A 86 27.62 -21.33 4.50
N ALA A 87 26.44 -21.03 5.06
CA ALA A 87 25.88 -21.81 6.14
C ALA A 87 25.48 -23.23 5.70
N LEU A 88 24.85 -23.36 4.52
CA LEU A 88 24.41 -24.64 3.96
C LEU A 88 25.60 -25.53 3.58
N LEU A 89 26.64 -24.96 2.97
CA LEU A 89 27.85 -25.71 2.61
C LEU A 89 28.65 -26.12 3.84
N THR A 90 28.84 -25.22 4.80
CA THR A 90 29.53 -25.53 6.07
C THR A 90 28.78 -26.63 6.83
N TYR A 91 27.45 -26.52 6.94
CA TYR A 91 26.63 -27.55 7.56
C TYR A 91 26.76 -28.89 6.84
N SER A 92 26.62 -28.90 5.52
CA SER A 92 26.65 -30.12 4.73
C SER A 92 28.00 -30.84 4.83
N PHE A 93 29.11 -30.09 4.81
CA PHE A 93 30.46 -30.63 4.98
C PHE A 93 30.66 -31.25 6.37
N LEU A 94 30.30 -30.54 7.44
CA LEU A 94 30.45 -31.04 8.80
C LEU A 94 29.55 -32.25 9.07
N ALA A 95 28.32 -32.23 8.57
CA ALA A 95 27.39 -33.33 8.68
C ALA A 95 27.87 -34.57 7.91
N SER A 96 28.38 -34.41 6.68
CA SER A 96 28.92 -35.53 5.90
C SER A 96 30.16 -36.14 6.56
N LEU A 97 31.06 -35.31 7.12
CA LEU A 97 32.25 -35.80 7.82
C LEU A 97 31.88 -36.57 9.08
N LEU A 98 30.94 -36.05 9.87
CA LEU A 98 30.44 -36.71 11.07
C LEU A 98 29.77 -38.05 10.74
N ILE A 99 28.94 -38.10 9.70
CA ILE A 99 28.26 -39.33 9.27
C ILE A 99 29.28 -40.34 8.74
N ALA A 100 30.26 -39.91 7.94
CA ALA A 100 31.34 -40.77 7.49
C ALA A 100 32.14 -41.34 8.67
N PHE A 101 32.47 -40.51 9.66
CA PHE A 101 33.15 -40.94 10.88
C PHE A 101 32.35 -42.02 11.64
N ILE A 102 31.08 -41.75 11.93
CA ILE A 102 30.21 -42.69 12.65
C ILE A 102 30.05 -44.00 11.87
N PHE A 103 29.83 -43.93 10.56
CA PHE A 103 29.58 -45.10 9.74
C PHE A 103 30.82 -46.00 9.62
N ILE A 104 32.00 -45.42 9.36
CA ILE A 104 33.26 -46.17 9.29
C ILE A 104 33.57 -46.85 10.64
N GLN A 105 33.33 -46.16 11.76
CA GLN A 105 33.58 -46.73 13.09
C GLN A 105 32.61 -47.85 13.48
N LEU A 106 31.37 -47.81 12.99
CA LEU A 106 30.37 -48.83 13.32
C LEU A 106 30.46 -50.08 12.44
N PHE A 107 30.85 -49.93 11.18
CA PHE A 107 30.77 -51.01 10.18
C PHE A 107 32.12 -51.56 9.74
N PHE A 108 33.21 -50.77 9.80
CA PHE A 108 34.49 -51.13 9.20
C PHE A 108 35.68 -51.21 10.17
N ALA A 109 35.75 -50.36 11.21
CA ALA A 109 36.88 -50.35 12.15
C ALA A 109 36.45 -49.98 13.57
N ASN A 110 36.83 -50.79 14.58
CA ASN A 110 36.45 -50.53 15.97
C ASN A 110 37.30 -49.43 16.64
N ASN A 111 38.48 -49.09 16.09
CA ASN A 111 39.36 -48.06 16.63
C ASN A 111 39.60 -46.93 15.61
N PRO A 112 39.45 -45.64 16.00
CA PRO A 112 39.72 -44.49 15.14
C PRO A 112 41.15 -44.38 14.62
N SER A 113 42.13 -44.91 15.37
CA SER A 113 43.55 -44.86 15.01
C SER A 113 43.95 -45.78 13.86
N GLU A 114 43.09 -46.73 13.49
CA GLU A 114 43.38 -47.70 12.43
C GLU A 114 43.08 -47.15 11.03
N VAL A 115 42.27 -46.09 10.93
CA VAL A 115 41.83 -45.52 9.66
C VAL A 115 42.48 -44.15 9.44
N PRO A 116 43.28 -43.96 8.37
CA PRO A 116 43.85 -42.66 8.03
C PRO A 116 42.80 -41.57 7.81
N TRP A 117 43.09 -40.33 8.21
CA TRP A 117 42.12 -39.23 8.14
C TRP A 117 41.63 -38.90 6.71
N HIS A 118 42.45 -39.17 5.69
CA HIS A 118 42.08 -38.92 4.29
C HIS A 118 40.90 -39.76 3.82
N VAL A 119 40.72 -40.98 4.35
CA VAL A 119 39.61 -41.88 3.98
C VAL A 119 38.26 -41.25 4.35
N TYR A 120 38.16 -40.62 5.52
CA TYR A 120 36.95 -39.90 5.94
C TYR A 120 36.64 -38.70 5.04
N VAL A 121 37.69 -37.97 4.61
CA VAL A 121 37.55 -36.81 3.72
C VAL A 121 37.15 -37.25 2.30
N GLU A 122 37.75 -38.32 1.79
CA GLU A 122 37.43 -38.89 0.47
C GLU A 122 35.98 -39.39 0.41
N THR A 123 35.53 -40.03 1.48
CA THR A 123 34.15 -40.51 1.62
C THR A 123 33.14 -39.34 1.63
N ALA A 124 33.55 -38.17 2.09
CA ALA A 124 32.72 -36.98 2.15
C ALA A 124 32.65 -36.18 0.82
N TYR A 125 33.49 -36.46 -0.19
CA TYR A 125 33.52 -35.67 -1.43
C TYR A 125 32.24 -35.78 -2.27
N LEU A 126 31.72 -36.99 -2.46
CA LEU A 126 30.51 -37.20 -3.26
C LEU A 126 29.27 -36.58 -2.59
N PRO A 127 29.01 -36.78 -1.28
CA PRO A 127 27.94 -36.07 -0.57
C PRO A 127 28.09 -34.54 -0.65
N LEU A 128 29.32 -34.01 -0.57
CA LEU A 128 29.58 -32.58 -0.68
C LEU A 128 29.24 -32.03 -2.07
N GLY A 129 29.61 -32.74 -3.15
CA GLY A 129 29.25 -32.36 -4.51
C GLY A 129 27.75 -32.30 -4.74
N ILE A 130 27.01 -33.29 -4.22
CA ILE A 130 25.53 -33.30 -4.24
C ILE A 130 24.97 -32.11 -3.43
N ALA A 131 25.54 -31.83 -2.25
CA ALA A 131 25.11 -30.73 -1.40
C ALA A 131 25.31 -29.35 -2.06
N VAL A 132 26.36 -29.16 -2.86
CA VAL A 132 26.57 -27.92 -3.65
C VAL A 132 25.43 -27.71 -4.65
N VAL A 133 25.08 -28.75 -5.42
CA VAL A 133 23.99 -28.69 -6.39
C VAL A 133 22.65 -28.42 -5.72
N LEU A 134 22.36 -29.12 -4.62
CA LEU A 134 21.13 -28.91 -3.84
C LEU A 134 21.06 -27.51 -3.24
N THR A 135 22.17 -27.00 -2.71
CA THR A 135 22.26 -25.64 -2.15
C THR A 135 21.94 -24.59 -3.21
N PHE A 136 22.48 -24.74 -4.41
CA PHE A 136 22.18 -23.85 -5.54
C PHE A 136 20.69 -23.91 -5.91
N PHE A 137 20.11 -25.11 -5.98
CA PHE A 137 18.70 -25.28 -6.30
C PHE A 137 17.77 -24.66 -5.24
N ILE A 138 18.01 -24.93 -3.96
CA ILE A 138 17.22 -24.41 -2.83
C ILE A 138 17.29 -22.88 -2.79
N THR A 139 18.50 -22.33 -2.94
CA THR A 139 18.75 -20.90 -2.90
C THR A 139 18.11 -20.19 -4.08
N SER A 140 18.28 -20.73 -5.30
CA SER A 140 17.66 -20.19 -6.53
C SER A 140 16.13 -20.21 -6.45
N ARG A 141 15.55 -21.33 -6.00
CA ARG A 141 14.10 -21.46 -5.81
C ARG A 141 13.58 -20.44 -4.79
N GLY A 142 14.28 -20.27 -3.67
CA GLY A 142 13.91 -19.30 -2.64
C GLY A 142 13.89 -17.87 -3.18
N PHE A 143 14.95 -17.48 -3.89
CA PHE A 143 15.05 -16.19 -4.55
C PHE A 143 13.92 -15.96 -5.57
N LEU A 144 13.70 -16.90 -6.50
CA LEU A 144 12.68 -16.78 -7.54
C LEU A 144 11.27 -16.63 -6.97
N LEU A 145 10.93 -17.41 -5.93
CA LEU A 145 9.62 -17.33 -5.28
C LEU A 145 9.42 -15.99 -4.56
N SER A 146 10.44 -15.52 -3.82
CA SER A 146 10.37 -14.22 -3.16
C SER A 146 10.29 -13.06 -4.15
N TRP A 147 11.01 -13.14 -5.28
CA TRP A 147 10.98 -12.13 -6.33
C TRP A 147 9.63 -12.09 -7.05
N ARG A 148 9.06 -13.26 -7.39
CA ARG A 148 7.70 -13.35 -7.96
C ARG A 148 6.66 -12.75 -7.01
N GLN A 149 6.75 -13.02 -5.72
CA GLN A 149 5.83 -12.46 -4.73
C GLN A 149 5.92 -10.94 -4.65
N ALA A 150 7.14 -10.40 -4.63
CA ALA A 150 7.37 -8.96 -4.65
C ALA A 150 6.83 -8.29 -5.92
N ALA A 151 6.97 -8.94 -7.09
CA ALA A 151 6.44 -8.43 -8.35
C ALA A 151 4.90 -8.34 -8.35
N ILE A 152 4.22 -9.38 -7.86
CA ILE A 152 2.75 -9.39 -7.72
C ILE A 152 2.28 -8.30 -6.76
N GLU A 153 2.97 -8.12 -5.63
CA GLU A 153 2.64 -7.09 -4.66
C GLU A 153 2.84 -5.68 -5.24
N ALA A 154 3.92 -5.46 -5.99
CA ALA A 154 4.17 -4.20 -6.69
C ALA A 154 3.09 -3.89 -7.75
N GLU A 155 2.66 -4.88 -8.52
CA GLU A 155 1.58 -4.74 -9.51
C GLU A 155 0.24 -4.41 -8.83
N LYS A 156 -0.05 -5.08 -7.71
CA LYS A 156 -1.25 -4.80 -6.90
C LYS A 156 -1.25 -3.37 -6.39
N LEU A 157 -0.15 -2.93 -5.79
CA LEU A 157 0.00 -1.54 -5.30
C LEU A 157 -0.13 -0.52 -6.43
N LYS A 158 0.43 -0.81 -7.61
CA LYS A 158 0.27 0.04 -8.80
C LYS A 158 -1.19 0.16 -9.21
N THR A 159 -1.93 -0.96 -9.22
CA THR A 159 -3.34 -0.99 -9.59
C THR A 159 -4.20 -0.24 -8.57
N GLU A 160 -3.97 -0.45 -7.28
CA GLU A 160 -4.63 0.29 -6.18
C GLU A 160 -4.36 1.80 -6.30
N ARG A 161 -3.12 2.20 -6.62
CA ARG A 161 -2.77 3.60 -6.86
C ARG A 161 -3.52 4.21 -8.05
N VAL A 162 -3.56 3.51 -9.18
CA VAL A 162 -4.28 3.98 -10.38
C VAL A 162 -5.78 4.10 -10.10
N SER A 163 -6.37 3.11 -9.42
CA SER A 163 -7.78 3.16 -9.02
C SER A 163 -8.07 4.34 -8.10
N SER A 164 -7.18 4.61 -7.12
CA SER A 164 -7.31 5.74 -6.22
C SER A 164 -7.19 7.08 -6.95
N GLN A 165 -6.25 7.20 -7.89
CA GLN A 165 -6.12 8.39 -8.74
C GLN A 165 -7.34 8.59 -9.63
N TYR A 166 -7.89 7.52 -10.21
CA TYR A 166 -9.10 7.56 -11.02
C TYR A 166 -10.32 8.02 -10.22
N GLU A 167 -10.55 7.44 -9.04
CA GLU A 167 -11.65 7.86 -8.16
C GLU A 167 -11.45 9.29 -7.66
N SER A 168 -10.21 9.69 -7.37
CA SER A 168 -9.90 11.09 -7.07
C SER A 168 -10.31 11.99 -8.23
N LEU A 169 -9.86 11.70 -9.45
CA LEU A 169 -10.17 12.45 -10.68
C LEU A 169 -11.67 12.53 -10.95
N LYS A 170 -12.40 11.42 -10.82
CA LYS A 170 -13.85 11.36 -10.97
C LYS A 170 -14.57 12.26 -9.97
N ASN A 171 -14.09 12.30 -8.72
CA ASN A 171 -14.65 13.18 -7.70
C ASN A 171 -14.31 14.66 -7.92
N GLN A 172 -13.33 15.00 -8.77
CA GLN A 172 -12.97 16.40 -9.09
C GLN A 172 -14.07 17.14 -9.85
N VAL A 173 -14.96 16.43 -10.54
CA VAL A 173 -16.02 17.05 -11.36
C VAL A 173 -17.31 17.33 -10.58
N ASN A 174 -17.40 16.90 -9.30
CA ASN A 174 -18.63 16.88 -8.49
C ASN A 174 -19.88 16.57 -9.35
N PRO A 175 -20.09 15.30 -9.74
CA PRO A 175 -21.14 14.93 -10.70
C PRO A 175 -22.53 15.46 -10.33
N HIS A 176 -22.83 15.50 -9.03
CA HIS A 176 -24.10 16.03 -8.53
C HIS A 176 -24.26 17.52 -8.82
N PHE A 177 -23.22 18.33 -8.59
CA PHE A 177 -23.24 19.74 -8.96
C PHE A 177 -23.39 19.93 -10.47
N LEU A 178 -22.72 19.11 -11.28
CA LEU A 178 -22.86 19.15 -12.75
C LEU A 178 -24.30 18.90 -13.19
N PHE A 179 -24.89 17.77 -12.76
CA PHE A 179 -26.24 17.40 -13.16
C PHE A 179 -27.28 18.42 -12.69
N ASN A 180 -27.15 18.92 -11.46
CA ASN A 180 -28.06 19.96 -10.95
C ASN A 180 -27.93 21.27 -11.74
N SER A 181 -26.71 21.64 -12.12
CA SER A 181 -26.48 22.85 -12.93
C SER A 181 -27.06 22.71 -14.34
N LEU A 182 -26.96 21.53 -14.96
CA LEU A 182 -27.57 21.26 -16.27
C LEU A 182 -29.11 21.27 -16.20
N ASN A 183 -29.70 20.77 -15.10
CA ASN A 183 -31.14 20.83 -14.89
C ASN A 183 -31.62 22.28 -14.75
N ALA A 184 -30.94 23.11 -13.94
CA ALA A 184 -31.26 24.53 -13.79
C ALA A 184 -31.13 25.28 -15.13
N LEU A 185 -30.07 24.99 -15.90
CA LEU A 185 -29.88 25.55 -17.23
C LEU A 185 -31.03 25.18 -18.19
N THR A 186 -31.53 23.94 -18.11
CA THR A 186 -32.62 23.48 -18.98
C THR A 186 -33.88 24.32 -18.77
N SER A 187 -34.24 24.65 -17.52
CA SER A 187 -35.35 25.56 -17.23
C SER A 187 -35.06 26.98 -17.73
N LEU A 188 -33.85 27.48 -17.46
CA LEU A 188 -33.46 28.86 -17.75
C LEU A 188 -33.43 29.18 -19.25
N VAL A 189 -33.08 28.21 -20.11
CA VAL A 189 -33.08 28.39 -21.58
C VAL A 189 -34.45 28.76 -22.13
N TYR A 190 -35.54 28.29 -21.51
CA TYR A 190 -36.91 28.62 -21.92
C TYR A 190 -37.46 29.88 -21.25
N GLU A 191 -36.99 30.22 -20.04
CA GLU A 191 -37.45 31.39 -19.29
C GLU A 191 -36.71 32.68 -19.66
N ASP A 192 -35.38 32.66 -19.69
CA ASP A 192 -34.52 33.81 -19.97
C ASP A 192 -33.20 33.39 -20.64
N GLN A 193 -33.12 33.60 -21.96
CA GLN A 193 -31.97 33.22 -22.77
C GLN A 193 -30.69 33.97 -22.40
N ASP A 194 -30.79 35.24 -21.99
CA ASP A 194 -29.64 36.06 -21.62
C ASP A 194 -29.07 35.59 -20.27
N GLN A 195 -29.94 35.25 -19.32
CA GLN A 195 -29.53 34.60 -18.08
C GLN A 195 -28.95 33.21 -18.32
N ALA A 196 -29.52 32.42 -19.23
CA ALA A 196 -28.98 31.11 -19.61
C ALA A 196 -27.55 31.22 -20.17
N ALA A 197 -27.29 32.19 -21.04
CA ALA A 197 -25.94 32.46 -21.57
C ALA A 197 -24.96 32.84 -20.45
N LYS A 198 -25.38 33.68 -19.50
CA LYS A 198 -24.58 34.03 -18.31
C LYS A 198 -24.31 32.81 -17.43
N PHE A 199 -25.32 31.96 -17.22
CA PHE A 199 -25.21 30.72 -16.45
C PHE A 199 -24.18 29.77 -17.05
N ILE A 200 -24.23 29.54 -18.37
CA ILE A 200 -23.24 28.70 -19.07
C ILE A 200 -21.82 29.23 -18.87
N LYS A 201 -21.62 30.55 -19.00
CA LYS A 201 -20.32 31.17 -18.80
C LYS A 201 -19.81 30.99 -17.36
N LYS A 202 -20.67 31.25 -16.36
CA LYS A 202 -20.32 31.08 -14.95
C LYS A 202 -20.05 29.62 -14.59
N LEU A 203 -20.80 28.68 -15.17
CA LEU A 203 -20.55 27.25 -15.02
C LEU A 203 -19.18 26.86 -15.59
N ALA A 204 -18.83 27.36 -16.78
CA ALA A 204 -17.51 27.13 -17.37
C ALA A 204 -16.37 27.73 -16.53
N ASP A 205 -16.56 28.93 -15.97
CA ASP A 205 -15.59 29.58 -15.08
C ASP A 205 -15.36 28.75 -13.80
N VAL A 206 -16.43 28.22 -13.20
CA VAL A 206 -16.35 27.32 -12.03
C VAL A 206 -15.56 26.06 -12.35
N TYR A 207 -15.88 25.38 -13.45
CA TYR A 207 -15.18 24.15 -13.82
C TYR A 207 -13.72 24.38 -14.19
N ARG A 208 -13.42 25.46 -14.92
CA ARG A 208 -12.04 25.83 -15.24
C ARG A 208 -11.23 26.06 -13.97
N TYR A 209 -11.78 26.81 -13.02
CA TYR A 209 -11.10 27.07 -11.76
C TYR A 209 -10.82 25.79 -10.96
N VAL A 210 -11.81 24.89 -10.84
CA VAL A 210 -11.64 23.61 -10.14
C VAL A 210 -10.52 22.79 -10.79
N LEU A 211 -10.51 22.68 -12.12
CA LEU A 211 -9.49 21.91 -12.84
C LEU A 211 -8.08 22.53 -12.75
N ASP A 212 -7.97 23.86 -12.83
CA ASP A 212 -6.69 24.56 -12.87
C ASP A 212 -6.04 24.73 -11.49
N ASN A 213 -6.85 24.79 -10.41
CA ASN A 213 -6.37 25.19 -9.08
C ASN A 213 -6.43 24.10 -8.02
N GLN A 214 -7.08 22.95 -8.26
CA GLN A 214 -7.21 21.89 -7.24
C GLN A 214 -5.88 21.26 -6.80
N GLN A 215 -4.85 21.27 -7.65
CA GLN A 215 -3.51 20.76 -7.34
C GLN A 215 -2.56 21.81 -6.77
N LYS A 216 -2.93 23.11 -6.79
CA LYS A 216 -2.10 24.17 -6.22
C LYS A 216 -2.13 24.09 -4.69
N GLU A 217 -1.02 24.41 -4.06
CA GLU A 217 -0.96 24.50 -2.59
C GLU A 217 -1.73 25.73 -2.09
N VAL A 218 -1.55 26.86 -2.77
CA VAL A 218 -2.18 28.14 -2.47
C VAL A 218 -2.54 28.90 -3.75
N VAL A 219 -3.53 29.79 -3.66
CA VAL A 219 -3.99 30.68 -4.73
C VAL A 219 -4.18 32.11 -4.22
N PRO A 220 -4.09 33.13 -5.08
CA PRO A 220 -4.45 34.50 -4.70
C PRO A 220 -5.89 34.57 -4.20
N LEU A 221 -6.11 35.30 -3.12
CA LEU A 221 -7.44 35.52 -2.54
C LEU A 221 -8.41 36.10 -3.59
N SER A 222 -7.93 36.98 -4.45
CA SER A 222 -8.71 37.57 -5.54
C SER A 222 -9.21 36.53 -6.56
N GLU A 223 -8.45 35.47 -6.83
CA GLU A 223 -8.88 34.37 -7.69
C GLU A 223 -9.97 33.52 -7.01
N GLU A 224 -9.77 33.20 -5.73
CA GLU A 224 -10.74 32.42 -4.94
C GLU A 224 -12.07 33.19 -4.77
N ILE A 225 -12.04 34.51 -4.57
CA ILE A 225 -13.24 35.35 -4.51
C ILE A 225 -14.01 35.33 -5.83
N ARG A 226 -13.33 35.55 -6.97
CA ARG A 226 -13.96 35.50 -8.31
C ARG A 226 -14.62 34.14 -8.57
N PHE A 227 -13.97 33.08 -8.12
CA PHE A 227 -14.50 31.73 -8.20
C PHE A 227 -15.76 31.56 -7.35
N VAL A 228 -15.73 32.00 -6.09
CA VAL A 228 -16.88 31.91 -5.17
C VAL A 228 -18.04 32.76 -5.67
N GLU A 229 -17.80 33.94 -6.24
CA GLU A 229 -18.84 34.77 -6.87
C GLU A 229 -19.53 34.03 -8.02
N ALA A 230 -18.75 33.35 -8.88
CA ALA A 230 -19.31 32.54 -9.96
C ALA A 230 -20.12 31.36 -9.41
N TYR A 231 -19.62 30.68 -8.39
CA TYR A 231 -20.32 29.58 -7.73
C TYR A 231 -21.63 30.05 -7.06
N VAL A 232 -21.59 31.14 -6.31
CA VAL A 232 -22.75 31.75 -5.65
C VAL A 232 -23.79 32.20 -6.66
N PHE A 233 -23.38 32.76 -7.80
CA PHE A 233 -24.31 33.10 -8.89
C PHE A 233 -25.12 31.89 -9.36
N LEU A 234 -24.46 30.74 -9.57
CA LEU A 234 -25.14 29.51 -9.98
C LEU A 234 -26.11 29.01 -8.90
N GLN A 235 -25.73 29.12 -7.62
CA GLN A 235 -26.61 28.73 -6.50
C GLN A 235 -27.79 29.69 -6.33
N LYS A 236 -27.60 31.00 -6.52
CA LYS A 236 -28.68 32.00 -6.45
C LYS A 236 -29.75 31.78 -7.52
N ILE A 237 -29.40 31.26 -8.69
CA ILE A 237 -30.42 30.92 -9.70
C ILE A 237 -31.31 29.76 -9.23
N ARG A 238 -30.81 28.87 -8.38
CA ARG A 238 -31.58 27.76 -7.82
C ARG A 238 -32.42 28.14 -6.60
N PHE A 239 -31.88 28.98 -5.74
CA PHE A 239 -32.50 29.35 -4.46
C PHE A 239 -33.14 30.74 -4.47
N GLU A 240 -33.02 31.45 -5.60
CA GLU A 240 -33.58 32.79 -5.80
C GLU A 240 -33.19 33.75 -4.65
N ASP A 241 -34.15 34.51 -4.15
CA ASP A 241 -33.94 35.50 -3.09
C ASP A 241 -33.73 34.88 -1.69
N ASN A 242 -33.90 33.56 -1.56
CA ASN A 242 -33.73 32.84 -0.30
C ASN A 242 -32.27 32.59 0.05
N LEU A 243 -31.35 32.75 -0.90
CA LEU A 243 -29.91 32.67 -0.67
C LEU A 243 -29.27 34.06 -0.78
N GLN A 244 -28.96 34.65 0.36
CA GLN A 244 -28.37 35.98 0.46
C GLN A 244 -26.89 35.89 0.83
N VAL A 245 -26.02 36.05 -0.16
CA VAL A 245 -24.57 36.08 0.04
C VAL A 245 -24.03 37.49 -0.15
N SER A 246 -23.32 37.98 0.87
CA SER A 246 -22.61 39.27 0.88
C SER A 246 -21.10 39.04 0.97
N ILE A 247 -20.35 39.59 0.03
CA ILE A 247 -18.88 39.50 -0.02
C ILE A 247 -18.33 40.92 0.15
N GLN A 248 -17.67 41.16 1.27
CA GLN A 248 -17.11 42.46 1.69
C GLN A 248 -15.60 42.34 1.80
N ILE A 249 -14.94 42.03 0.69
CA ILE A 249 -13.50 41.85 0.62
C ILE A 249 -12.97 42.68 -0.56
N PRO A 250 -11.98 43.57 -0.34
CA PRO A 250 -11.37 44.32 -1.44
C PRO A 250 -10.75 43.39 -2.48
N ALA A 251 -10.98 43.67 -3.78
CA ALA A 251 -10.48 42.84 -4.87
C ALA A 251 -8.94 42.79 -4.96
N ASP A 252 -8.28 43.82 -4.45
CA ASP A 252 -6.82 43.99 -4.52
C ASP A 252 -6.08 43.56 -3.23
N THR A 253 -6.76 42.87 -2.29
CA THR A 253 -6.10 42.37 -1.07
C THR A 253 -4.98 41.38 -1.44
N PRO A 254 -3.70 41.71 -1.13
CA PRO A 254 -2.56 40.89 -1.53
C PRO A 254 -2.34 39.75 -0.55
N ALA A 255 -3.24 38.76 -0.57
CA ALA A 255 -3.20 37.60 0.31
C ALA A 255 -3.38 36.29 -0.47
N MET A 256 -2.92 35.19 0.11
CA MET A 256 -3.13 33.85 -0.42
C MET A 256 -4.04 33.03 0.50
N VAL A 257 -4.74 32.07 -0.10
CA VAL A 257 -5.61 31.13 0.60
C VAL A 257 -5.50 29.74 0.00
N LEU A 258 -6.03 28.74 0.69
CA LEU A 258 -6.20 27.42 0.11
C LEU A 258 -7.21 27.46 -1.03
N PRO A 259 -6.94 26.85 -2.19
CA PRO A 259 -7.92 26.76 -3.27
C PRO A 259 -9.15 25.97 -2.81
N LEU A 260 -10.32 26.39 -3.31
CA LEU A 260 -11.63 25.81 -3.02
C LEU A 260 -12.07 25.91 -1.54
N SER A 261 -11.32 26.61 -0.69
CA SER A 261 -11.63 26.73 0.73
C SER A 261 -12.89 27.54 0.98
N LEU A 262 -13.05 28.68 0.32
CA LEU A 262 -14.23 29.52 0.46
C LEU A 262 -15.47 28.84 -0.12
N GLN A 263 -15.33 28.23 -1.31
CA GLN A 263 -16.42 27.49 -1.94
C GLN A 263 -16.93 26.37 -1.05
N MET A 264 -16.02 25.62 -0.41
CA MET A 264 -16.41 24.55 0.50
C MET A 264 -17.10 25.08 1.77
N LEU A 265 -16.70 26.24 2.30
CA LEU A 265 -17.40 26.88 3.43
C LEU A 265 -18.80 27.37 3.03
N VAL A 266 -18.94 27.99 1.86
CA VAL A 266 -20.24 28.41 1.32
C VAL A 266 -21.13 27.19 1.00
N GLU A 267 -20.57 26.13 0.43
CA GLU A 267 -21.28 24.87 0.17
C GLU A 267 -21.76 24.23 1.47
N ASN A 268 -20.94 24.22 2.52
CA ASN A 268 -21.34 23.72 3.84
C ASN A 268 -22.52 24.52 4.41
N ALA A 269 -22.50 25.84 4.31
CA ALA A 269 -23.62 26.68 4.75
C ALA A 269 -24.90 26.34 3.97
N ILE A 270 -24.85 26.21 2.64
CA ILE A 270 -26.01 25.86 1.80
C ILE A 270 -26.52 24.44 2.10
N LYS A 271 -25.60 23.49 2.29
CA LYS A 271 -25.93 22.08 2.47
C LYS A 271 -26.62 21.83 3.81
N HIS A 272 -26.10 22.41 4.89
CA HIS A 272 -26.54 22.10 6.25
C HIS A 272 -27.70 22.95 6.76
N ASN A 273 -28.05 24.04 6.05
CA ASN A 273 -29.12 24.93 6.47
C ASN A 273 -30.36 24.81 5.57
N ILE A 274 -31.53 25.04 6.16
CA ILE A 274 -32.80 25.27 5.46
C ILE A 274 -32.66 26.58 4.68
N ILE A 275 -33.25 26.60 3.48
CA ILE A 275 -33.30 27.75 2.58
C ILE A 275 -34.73 27.80 2.06
N SER A 276 -35.51 28.77 2.52
CA SER A 276 -36.91 28.97 2.12
C SER A 276 -37.32 30.43 2.28
N ASP A 277 -38.49 30.80 1.76
CA ASP A 277 -39.00 32.18 1.83
C ASP A 277 -39.18 32.67 3.28
N ASP A 278 -39.62 31.78 4.19
CA ASP A 278 -39.80 32.09 5.62
C ASP A 278 -38.47 32.10 6.40
N GLU A 279 -37.44 31.42 5.88
CA GLU A 279 -36.15 31.18 6.53
C GLU A 279 -34.99 31.38 5.53
N PRO A 280 -34.71 32.62 5.10
CA PRO A 280 -33.62 32.90 4.17
C PRO A 280 -32.25 32.63 4.80
N LEU A 281 -31.34 32.07 4.00
CA LEU A 281 -29.96 31.80 4.39
C LEU A 281 -29.09 33.01 4.06
N HIS A 282 -28.52 33.62 5.08
CA HIS A 282 -27.58 34.73 4.98
C HIS A 282 -26.16 34.22 5.17
N ILE A 283 -25.28 34.50 4.20
CA ILE A 283 -23.85 34.17 4.26
C ILE A 283 -23.05 35.46 4.07
N GLN A 284 -22.12 35.73 4.97
CA GLN A 284 -21.25 36.90 4.96
C GLN A 284 -19.79 36.46 4.85
N LEU A 285 -19.07 37.05 3.90
CA LEU A 285 -17.64 36.89 3.72
C LEU A 285 -16.97 38.24 3.90
N TYR A 286 -16.05 38.36 4.86
CA TYR A 286 -15.36 39.61 5.15
C TYR A 286 -13.96 39.36 5.73
N LEU A 287 -13.14 40.41 5.78
CA LEU A 287 -11.84 40.39 6.44
C LEU A 287 -11.97 40.89 7.88
N GLU A 288 -11.35 40.18 8.81
CA GLU A 288 -11.22 40.58 10.20
C GLU A 288 -9.74 40.88 10.49
N GLU A 289 -9.47 42.12 10.92
CA GLU A 289 -8.14 42.64 11.27
C GLU A 289 -7.09 42.52 10.15
N ASP A 290 -7.51 42.40 8.88
CA ASP A 290 -6.65 42.12 7.71
C ASP A 290 -5.80 40.83 7.86
N GLU A 291 -6.13 39.97 8.82
CA GLU A 291 -5.39 38.74 9.11
C GLU A 291 -6.23 37.49 8.86
N PHE A 292 -7.55 37.59 9.01
CA PHE A 292 -8.47 36.48 8.90
C PHE A 292 -9.53 36.73 7.84
N LEU A 293 -9.74 35.73 7.02
CA LEU A 293 -10.88 35.62 6.14
C LEU A 293 -12.01 34.90 6.87
N VAL A 294 -13.13 35.58 7.06
CA VAL A 294 -14.25 35.09 7.85
C VAL A 294 -15.41 34.72 6.94
N VAL A 295 -15.96 33.51 7.13
CA VAL A 295 -17.22 33.07 6.54
C VAL A 295 -18.22 32.84 7.67
N LYS A 296 -19.32 33.57 7.63
CA LYS A 296 -20.38 33.55 8.65
C LYS A 296 -21.72 33.23 8.01
N ASN A 297 -22.52 32.36 8.63
CA ASN A 297 -23.92 32.15 8.24
C ASN A 297 -24.87 32.05 9.45
N ASN A 298 -26.14 32.41 9.25
CA ASN A 298 -27.19 32.07 10.23
C ASN A 298 -27.43 30.56 10.25
N LEU A 299 -27.69 30.00 11.42
CA LEU A 299 -27.93 28.57 11.64
C LEU A 299 -29.41 28.24 11.55
N GLN A 300 -29.73 27.36 10.60
CA GLN A 300 -31.08 26.84 10.32
C GLN A 300 -30.97 25.33 10.02
N PRO A 301 -30.54 24.48 10.97
CA PRO A 301 -30.09 23.13 10.69
C PRO A 301 -31.17 22.25 10.02
N LYS A 302 -30.84 21.64 8.88
CA LYS A 302 -31.71 20.66 8.22
C LYS A 302 -31.85 19.39 9.08
N THR A 303 -33.07 18.88 9.21
CA THR A 303 -33.39 17.63 9.95
C THR A 303 -32.95 16.35 9.21
N SER A 304 -32.35 16.46 8.03
CA SER A 304 -31.98 15.32 7.19
C SER A 304 -30.85 14.49 7.80
N HIS A 305 -31.04 13.17 7.84
CA HIS A 305 -30.09 12.17 8.34
C HIS A 305 -28.90 11.91 7.39
N GLU A 306 -28.58 12.81 6.46
CA GLU A 306 -27.34 12.71 5.71
C GLU A 306 -26.17 12.96 6.67
N TYR A 307 -25.49 11.87 7.06
CA TYR A 307 -24.26 11.94 7.83
C TYR A 307 -23.32 12.98 7.20
N SER A 308 -23.15 14.12 7.87
CA SER A 308 -22.07 15.04 7.54
C SER A 308 -20.77 14.32 7.82
N SER A 309 -19.99 14.05 6.77
CA SER A 309 -18.71 13.36 6.94
C SER A 309 -17.71 14.20 7.73
N GLY A 310 -17.95 15.51 7.88
CA GLY A 310 -17.02 16.47 8.49
C GLY A 310 -15.68 16.58 7.74
N LEU A 311 -15.53 15.85 6.63
CA LEU A 311 -14.25 15.67 5.93
C LEU A 311 -13.77 16.98 5.31
N GLY A 312 -14.69 17.83 4.83
CA GLY A 312 -14.33 19.11 4.23
C GLY A 312 -13.57 20.01 5.21
N LEU A 313 -14.20 20.35 6.34
CA LEU A 313 -13.59 21.23 7.34
C LEU A 313 -12.32 20.61 7.96
N LYS A 314 -12.32 19.28 8.14
CA LYS A 314 -11.12 18.55 8.57
C LYS A 314 -9.97 18.66 7.56
N ASN A 315 -10.27 18.55 6.26
CA ASN A 315 -9.27 18.69 5.19
C ASN A 315 -8.69 20.11 5.13
N ILE A 316 -9.54 21.13 5.26
CA ILE A 316 -9.08 22.52 5.36
C ILE A 316 -8.17 22.68 6.59
N ARG A 317 -8.60 22.19 7.76
CA ARG A 317 -7.81 22.26 9.00
C ARG A 317 -6.41 21.65 8.85
N SER A 318 -6.34 20.40 8.39
CA SER A 318 -5.06 19.70 8.24
C SER A 318 -4.12 20.35 7.23
N ARG A 319 -4.63 21.00 6.18
CA ARG A 319 -3.78 21.74 5.23
C ARG A 319 -3.26 23.05 5.81
N TYR A 320 -4.10 23.79 6.55
CA TYR A 320 -3.68 25.02 7.21
C TYR A 320 -2.67 24.78 8.34
N GLU A 321 -2.77 23.66 9.07
CA GLU A 321 -1.77 23.25 10.07
C GLU A 321 -0.35 23.11 9.48
N TYR A 322 -0.24 22.78 8.19
CA TYR A 322 1.05 22.69 7.49
C TYR A 322 1.54 24.04 6.94
N LEU A 323 0.62 24.90 6.48
CA LEU A 323 0.95 26.14 5.76
C LEU A 323 0.99 27.39 6.64
N SER A 324 0.37 27.34 7.81
CA SER A 324 0.21 28.48 8.72
C SER A 324 0.55 28.08 10.15
N LYS A 325 1.16 29.02 10.89
CA LYS A 325 1.32 28.91 12.35
C LYS A 325 0.07 29.28 13.13
N LYS A 326 -0.85 30.03 12.49
CA LYS A 326 -2.15 30.40 13.05
C LYS A 326 -3.15 29.29 12.75
N GLU A 327 -3.93 28.91 13.75
CA GLU A 327 -4.97 27.89 13.62
C GLU A 327 -6.26 28.47 13.04
N ILE A 328 -7.07 27.61 12.42
CA ILE A 328 -8.43 27.95 12.01
C ILE A 328 -9.33 27.99 13.23
N SER A 329 -10.11 29.06 13.35
CA SER A 329 -11.14 29.17 14.38
C SER A 329 -12.50 28.79 13.81
N VAL A 330 -13.25 27.95 14.55
CA VAL A 330 -14.62 27.56 14.21
C VAL A 330 -15.48 27.87 15.43
N LEU A 331 -16.39 28.81 15.28
CA LEU A 331 -17.33 29.23 16.32
C LEU A 331 -18.72 28.79 15.92
N ASN A 332 -19.39 28.07 16.82
CA ASN A 332 -20.75 27.61 16.65
C ASN A 332 -21.57 28.18 17.82
N SER A 333 -22.39 29.19 17.54
CA SER A 333 -23.30 29.82 18.49
C SER A 333 -24.72 29.28 18.29
N GLU A 334 -25.68 29.72 19.09
CA GLU A 334 -27.09 29.28 18.92
C GLU A 334 -27.66 29.67 17.56
N ASN A 335 -27.29 30.85 17.04
CA ASN A 335 -27.89 31.44 15.83
C ASN A 335 -26.92 31.54 14.65
N GLU A 336 -25.61 31.31 14.86
CA GLU A 336 -24.59 31.61 13.85
C GLU A 336 -23.47 30.58 13.84
N PHE A 337 -22.99 30.29 12.63
CA PHE A 337 -21.80 29.48 12.40
C PHE A 337 -20.74 30.34 11.71
N ILE A 338 -19.55 30.40 12.30
CA ILE A 338 -18.47 31.27 11.85
C ILE A 338 -17.19 30.45 11.71
N VAL A 339 -16.53 30.55 10.56
CA VAL A 339 -15.21 29.98 10.31
C VAL A 339 -14.25 31.10 9.96
N LYS A 340 -13.12 31.16 10.68
CA LYS A 340 -12.04 32.12 10.42
C LYS A 340 -10.83 31.38 9.87
N LEU A 341 -10.45 31.69 8.63
CA LEU A 341 -9.27 31.18 7.97
C LEU A 341 -8.15 32.22 8.05
N PRO A 342 -6.94 31.88 8.52
CA PRO A 342 -5.82 32.82 8.47
C PRO A 342 -5.41 33.07 7.01
N LEU A 343 -5.09 34.32 6.68
CA LEU A 343 -4.50 34.67 5.39
C LEU A 343 -3.05 34.16 5.33
N LEU A 344 -2.65 33.64 4.16
CA LEU A 344 -1.32 33.10 3.92
C LEU A 344 -0.46 34.13 3.18
N ASN A 345 0.78 34.31 3.64
CA ASN A 345 1.78 35.17 3.01
C ASN A 345 2.85 34.33 2.30
N LEU A 346 2.41 33.38 1.46
CA LEU A 346 3.29 32.52 0.66
C LEU A 346 3.33 33.04 -0.79
N GLN A 347 4.47 32.99 -1.47
CA GLN A 347 4.47 33.24 -2.92
C GLN A 347 3.94 31.99 -3.64
N PRO A 348 3.12 32.13 -4.71
CA PRO A 348 2.74 30.97 -5.52
C PRO A 348 3.98 30.31 -6.10
N ALA A 349 4.06 28.98 -6.02
CA ALA A 349 5.14 28.17 -6.59
C ALA A 349 5.11 28.15 -8.11
#